data_AF-A0A7S1ALK3-F1
#
_entry.id   AF-A0A7S1ALK3-F1
#
_cell.length_a   1.000
_cell.length_b   1.000
_cell.length_c   1.000
_cell.angle_alpha   90.00
_cell.angle_beta   90.00
_cell.angle_gamma   90.00
#
_symmetry.space_group_name_H-M   'P 1'
#
loop_
_entity.id
_entity.type
_entity.pdbx_description
1 polymer ?
#
loop_
_entity_poly.entity_id
_entity_poly.type
_entity_poly.pdbx_seq_one_letter_code
_entity_poly.pdbx_strand_id
1 'polypeptide(L)'
;VIVPTVEDRFRFHAQLWLCFVSQTYEEKELIVVDSGHTASPFFSTLGKDARVSVTYVHVKEELTVGEKRNLAIREYATGALIANFDDDDVYLPAYLSSMVKILKSSQAA
;
A
#
# COMPACT_ATOMS: atom_id res chain seq x y z
N VAL A 1 1.39 -0.37 -5.11
CA VAL A 1 0.19 -0.31 -4.25
C VAL A 1 0.47 0.69 -3.16
N ILE A 2 -0.39 1.71 -2.98
CA ILE A 2 -0.22 2.72 -1.94
C ILE A 2 -1.35 2.61 -0.92
N VAL A 3 -1.01 2.71 0.36
CA VAL A 3 -1.95 2.54 1.47
C VAL A 3 -1.75 3.65 2.50
N PRO A 4 -2.76 4.50 2.72
CA PRO A 4 -2.79 5.41 3.86
C PRO A 4 -3.28 4.66 5.11
N THR A 5 -2.66 4.88 6.26
CA THR A 5 -3.14 4.36 7.54
C THR A 5 -2.87 5.33 8.70
N VAL A 6 -3.38 5.01 9.88
CA VAL A 6 -3.19 5.74 11.15
C VAL A 6 -3.13 4.75 12.32
N GLU A 7 -2.70 5.25 13.47
CA GLU A 7 -2.54 4.51 14.72
C GLU A 7 -3.74 3.63 15.11
N ASP A 8 -4.94 4.18 15.04
CA ASP A 8 -6.21 3.55 15.40
C ASP A 8 -6.68 2.48 14.38
N ARG A 9 -5.89 2.24 13.32
CA ARG A 9 -6.16 1.25 12.27
C ARG A 9 -5.18 0.09 12.23
N PHE A 10 -4.23 0.03 13.17
CA PHE A 10 -3.19 -1.01 13.22
C PHE A 10 -3.70 -2.45 13.22
N ARG A 11 -4.92 -2.67 13.72
CA ARG A 11 -5.59 -3.99 13.71
C ARG A 11 -5.75 -4.58 12.29
N PHE A 12 -5.73 -3.76 11.25
CA PHE A 12 -5.93 -4.22 9.87
C PHE A 12 -4.63 -4.56 9.13
N HIS A 13 -3.47 -4.20 9.68
CA HIS A 13 -2.19 -4.29 8.95
C HIS A 13 -1.81 -5.73 8.54
N ALA A 14 -2.10 -6.72 9.38
CA ALA A 14 -1.87 -8.11 9.03
C ALA A 14 -2.77 -8.57 7.87
N GLN A 15 -4.04 -8.14 7.85
CA GLN A 15 -4.97 -8.45 6.76
C GLN A 15 -4.54 -7.76 5.46
N LEU A 16 -4.19 -6.48 5.52
CA LEU A 16 -3.66 -5.73 4.39
C LEU A 16 -2.43 -6.43 3.79
N TRP A 17 -1.51 -6.88 4.64
CA TRP A 17 -0.34 -7.63 4.20
C TRP A 17 -0.73 -8.91 3.45
N LEU A 18 -1.64 -9.71 4.01
CA LEU A 18 -2.15 -10.91 3.36
C LEU A 18 -2.79 -10.62 1.99
N CYS A 19 -3.59 -9.56 1.91
CA CYS A 19 -4.18 -9.09 0.66
C CYS A 19 -3.10 -8.76 -0.37
N PHE A 20 -2.07 -7.98 0.02
CA PHE A 20 -0.98 -7.59 -0.86
C PHE A 20 -0.16 -8.80 -1.34
N VAL A 21 0.32 -9.65 -0.44
CA VAL A 21 1.18 -10.78 -0.82
C VAL A 21 0.42 -11.80 -1.67
N SER A 22 -0.88 -11.97 -1.46
CA SER A 22 -1.72 -12.88 -2.24
C SER A 22 -1.99 -12.43 -3.68
N GLN A 23 -1.72 -11.16 -4.04
CA GLN A 23 -1.98 -10.68 -5.39
C GLN A 23 -1.19 -11.49 -6.43
N THR A 24 -1.82 -11.95 -7.50
CA THR A 24 -1.17 -12.73 -8.57
C THR A 24 -0.36 -11.87 -9.53
N TYR A 25 -0.47 -10.55 -9.46
CA TYR A 25 0.37 -9.63 -10.22
C TYR A 25 1.75 -9.56 -9.56
N GLU A 26 2.80 -10.01 -10.27
CA GLU A 26 4.15 -10.18 -9.70
C GLU A 26 4.89 -8.84 -9.53
N GLU A 27 4.83 -7.97 -10.53
CA GLU A 27 5.54 -6.68 -10.59
C GLU A 27 4.85 -5.61 -9.73
N LYS A 28 4.84 -5.81 -8.41
CA LYS A 28 4.17 -4.94 -7.43
C LYS A 28 5.10 -4.57 -6.27
N GLU A 29 4.94 -3.35 -5.79
CA GLU A 29 5.50 -2.86 -4.53
C GLU A 29 4.37 -2.40 -3.60
N LEU A 30 4.61 -2.45 -2.29
CA LEU A 30 3.71 -1.94 -1.27
C LEU A 30 4.33 -0.71 -0.61
N ILE A 31 3.62 0.40 -0.61
CA ILE A 31 4.02 1.63 0.09
C ILE A 31 2.94 1.95 1.11
N VAL A 32 3.29 1.89 2.39
CA VAL A 32 2.38 2.22 3.50
C VAL A 32 2.85 3.53 4.11
N VAL A 33 1.96 4.53 4.08
CA VAL A 33 2.18 5.81 4.75
C VAL A 33 1.29 5.86 5.98
N ASP A 34 1.93 5.76 7.13
CA ASP A 34 1.35 5.79 8.46
C ASP A 34 1.62 7.15 9.09
N SER A 35 0.57 7.79 9.61
CA SER A 35 0.68 9.10 10.23
C SER A 35 0.03 9.07 11.60
N GLY A 36 0.63 9.76 12.56
CA GLY A 36 0.15 9.81 13.93
C GLY A 36 1.29 9.84 14.92
N HIS A 37 1.00 9.51 16.17
CA HIS A 37 1.97 9.62 17.26
C HIS A 37 2.86 8.37 17.33
N THR A 38 2.25 7.21 17.19
CA THR A 38 2.91 5.90 17.28
C THR A 38 3.03 5.26 15.89
N ALA A 39 4.15 4.59 15.65
CA ALA A 39 4.37 3.79 14.44
C ALA A 39 3.73 2.40 14.56
N SER A 40 3.20 1.89 13.45
CA SER A 40 2.72 0.52 13.28
C SER A 40 3.72 -0.53 13.81
N PRO A 41 3.37 -1.30 14.85
CA PRO A 41 4.22 -2.39 15.34
C PRO A 41 4.43 -3.47 14.27
N PHE A 42 3.40 -3.74 13.46
CA PHE A 42 3.46 -4.75 12.40
C PHE A 42 4.47 -4.35 11.32
N PHE A 43 4.29 -3.18 10.69
CA PHE A 43 5.13 -2.76 9.57
C PHE A 43 6.55 -2.36 10.01
N SER A 44 6.72 -1.86 11.23
CA SER A 44 8.04 -1.58 11.81
C SER A 44 8.93 -2.83 11.92
N THR A 45 8.32 -4.03 12.02
CA THR A 45 9.07 -5.30 12.04
C THR A 45 9.22 -5.91 10.65
N LEU A 46 8.23 -5.69 9.77
CA LEU A 46 8.17 -6.29 8.43
C LEU A 46 9.18 -5.68 7.46
N GLY A 47 9.49 -4.38 7.56
CA GLY A 47 10.44 -3.68 6.68
C GLY A 47 11.89 -4.19 6.72
N LYS A 48 12.15 -5.27 7.46
CA LYS A 48 13.45 -5.97 7.53
C LYS A 48 13.50 -7.22 6.64
N ASP A 49 12.39 -7.66 6.04
CA ASP A 49 12.35 -8.81 5.13
C ASP A 49 12.65 -8.38 3.68
N ALA A 50 13.87 -8.66 3.22
CA ALA A 50 14.37 -8.25 1.90
C ALA A 50 13.69 -8.97 0.70
N ARG A 51 12.78 -9.93 0.94
CA ARG A 51 12.18 -10.74 -0.13
C ARG A 51 10.93 -10.10 -0.74
N VAL A 52 10.41 -9.01 -0.15
CA VAL A 52 9.21 -8.33 -0.63
C VAL A 52 9.48 -6.83 -0.74
N SER A 53 9.14 -6.23 -1.87
CA SER A 53 9.26 -4.79 -2.08
C SER A 53 8.21 -4.05 -1.24
N VAL A 54 8.59 -3.69 -0.01
CA VAL A 54 7.75 -2.97 0.96
C VAL A 54 8.49 -1.74 1.47
N THR A 55 7.86 -0.60 1.33
CA THR A 55 8.29 0.68 1.90
C THR A 55 7.29 1.10 2.96
N TYR A 56 7.72 1.13 4.21
CA TYR A 56 6.92 1.66 5.33
C TYR A 56 7.45 3.02 5.76
N VAL A 57 6.57 4.01 5.77
CA VAL A 57 6.90 5.40 6.11
C VAL A 57 6.01 5.83 7.25
N HIS A 58 6.62 6.20 8.37
CA HIS A 58 5.91 6.77 9.51
C HIS A 58 6.21 8.27 9.63
N VAL A 59 5.17 9.08 9.59
CA VAL A 59 5.23 10.54 9.75
C VAL A 59 4.62 10.91 11.09
N LYS A 60 5.38 11.61 11.94
CA LYS A 60 4.94 12.03 13.29
C LYS A 60 4.06 13.29 13.25
N GLU A 61 3.11 13.31 12.32
CA GLU A 61 2.22 14.43 12.03
C GLU A 61 0.88 13.86 11.59
N GLU A 62 -0.22 14.59 11.82
CA GLU A 62 -1.50 14.21 11.25
C GLU A 62 -1.54 14.61 9.78
N LEU A 63 -1.71 13.63 8.89
CA LEU A 63 -1.89 13.84 7.46
C LEU A 63 -3.28 13.39 7.05
N THR A 64 -3.88 14.09 6.10
CA THR A 64 -5.08 13.62 5.41
C THR A 64 -4.77 12.40 4.55
N VAL A 65 -5.80 11.62 4.21
CA VAL A 65 -5.68 10.48 3.28
C VAL A 65 -5.06 10.90 1.93
N GLY A 66 -5.42 12.08 1.42
CA GLY A 66 -4.88 12.62 0.18
C GLY A 66 -3.40 12.98 0.28
N GLU A 67 -2.98 13.62 1.37
CA GLU A 67 -1.57 13.96 1.61
C GLU A 67 -0.69 12.71 1.70
N LYS A 68 -1.17 11.66 2.38
CA LYS A 68 -0.46 10.37 2.47
C LYS A 68 -0.27 9.73 1.09
N ARG A 69 -1.33 9.70 0.27
CA ARG A 69 -1.26 9.16 -1.09
C ARG A 69 -0.31 9.98 -1.97
N ASN A 70 -0.38 11.30 -1.89
CA ASN A 70 0.53 12.19 -2.63
C ASN A 70 1.99 12.01 -2.19
N LEU A 71 2.25 11.86 -0.89
CA LEU A 71 3.58 11.57 -0.36
C LEU A 71 4.10 10.23 -0.89
N ALA A 72 3.28 9.17 -0.84
CA ALA A 72 3.63 7.86 -1.37
C ALA A 72 4.03 7.93 -2.85
N ILE A 73 3.23 8.61 -3.67
CA ILE A 73 3.46 8.74 -5.12
C ILE A 73 4.72 9.55 -5.40
N ARG A 74 4.88 10.71 -4.75
CA ARG A 74 5.93 11.68 -5.07
C ARG A 74 7.32 11.22 -4.65
N GLU A 75 7.42 10.53 -3.51
CA GLU A 75 8.71 10.25 -2.89
C GLU A 75 9.15 8.78 -2.99
N TYR A 76 8.20 7.83 -3.13
CA TYR A 76 8.49 6.41 -2.93
C TYR A 76 8.04 5.50 -4.08
N ALA A 77 7.00 5.87 -4.83
CA ALA A 77 6.48 5.02 -5.90
C ALA A 77 7.47 4.95 -7.08
N THR A 78 7.74 3.73 -7.53
CA THR A 78 8.61 3.44 -8.68
C THR A 78 7.82 2.84 -9.85
N GLY A 79 6.65 2.25 -9.58
CA GLY A 79 5.78 1.68 -10.59
C GLY A 79 5.06 2.71 -11.47
N ALA A 80 4.77 2.33 -12.73
CA ALA A 80 4.05 3.17 -13.68
C ALA A 80 2.53 3.27 -13.42
N LEU A 81 1.99 2.39 -12.58
CA LEU A 81 0.57 2.32 -12.24
C LEU A 81 0.38 2.41 -10.73
N ILE A 82 -0.58 3.24 -10.29
CA ILE A 82 -0.93 3.38 -8.89
C ILE A 82 -2.23 2.64 -8.61
N ALA A 83 -2.17 1.67 -7.71
CA ALA A 83 -3.34 1.04 -7.10
C ALA A 83 -3.50 1.57 -5.67
N ASN A 84 -4.63 2.21 -5.40
CA ASN A 84 -5.02 2.64 -4.05
C ASN A 84 -5.66 1.46 -3.34
N PHE A 85 -5.09 1.06 -2.22
CA PHE A 85 -5.70 0.13 -1.29
C PHE A 85 -6.08 0.91 -0.03
N ASP A 86 -7.23 0.56 0.55
CA ASP A 86 -7.55 0.92 1.93
C ASP A 86 -7.14 -0.24 2.85
N ASP A 87 -6.71 0.07 4.06
CA ASP A 87 -6.11 -0.92 4.97
C ASP A 87 -7.13 -1.92 5.55
N ASP A 88 -8.42 -1.61 5.56
CA ASP A 88 -9.52 -2.42 6.08
C ASP A 88 -10.29 -3.24 5.03
N ASP A 89 -9.97 -3.06 3.75
CA ASP A 89 -10.61 -3.77 2.66
C ASP A 89 -10.08 -5.20 2.49
N VAL A 90 -10.86 -6.03 1.79
CA VAL A 90 -10.45 -7.36 1.33
C VAL A 90 -10.22 -7.32 -0.18
N TYR A 91 -8.96 -7.41 -0.60
CA TYR A 91 -8.57 -7.51 -2.01
C TYR A 91 -8.28 -8.97 -2.36
N LEU A 92 -9.10 -9.55 -3.25
CA LEU A 92 -8.91 -10.93 -3.71
C LEU A 92 -7.62 -11.09 -4.53
N PRO A 93 -7.03 -12.30 -4.60
CA PRO A 93 -5.75 -12.55 -5.28
C PRO A 93 -5.65 -12.03 -6.72
N ALA A 94 -6.75 -12.07 -7.49
CA ALA A 94 -6.75 -11.64 -8.89
C ALA A 94 -7.04 -10.14 -9.10
N TYR A 95 -7.18 -9.35 -8.03
CA TYR A 95 -7.64 -7.96 -8.12
C TYR A 95 -6.72 -7.10 -8.98
N LEU A 96 -5.42 -7.00 -8.65
CA LEU A 96 -4.48 -6.17 -9.41
C LEU A 96 -4.39 -6.60 -10.87
N SER A 97 -4.26 -7.91 -11.12
CA SER A 97 -4.18 -8.46 -12.48
C SER A 97 -5.41 -8.11 -13.33
N SER A 98 -6.61 -8.16 -12.71
CA SER A 98 -7.86 -7.80 -13.37
C SER A 98 -7.92 -6.31 -13.69
N MET A 99 -7.56 -5.45 -12.72
CA MET A 99 -7.57 -4.00 -12.89
C MET A 99 -6.58 -3.54 -13.96
N VAL A 100 -5.35 -4.07 -13.96
CA VAL A 100 -4.32 -3.74 -14.96
C VAL A 100 -4.76 -4.19 -16.35
N LYS A 101 -5.35 -5.38 -16.48
CA LYS A 101 -5.89 -5.88 -17.76
C LYS A 101 -6.95 -4.94 -18.32
N ILE A 102 -7.90 -4.50 -17.49
CA ILE A 102 -8.97 -3.59 -17.90
C ILE A 102 -8.37 -2.25 -18.36
N LEU A 103 -7.49 -1.64 -17.55
CA LEU A 103 -6.87 -0.35 -17.85
C LEU A 103 -6.12 -0.36 -19.19
N LYS A 104 -5.35 -1.43 -19.46
CA LYS A 104 -4.63 -1.59 -20.73
C LYS A 104 -5.56 -1.80 -21.93
N SER A 105 -6.72 -2.43 -21.70
CA SER A 105 -7.70 -2.68 -22.77
C SER A 105 -8.58 -1.46 -23.10
N SER A 106 -8.71 -0.51 -22.18
CA SER A 106 -9.66 0.61 -22.32
C SER A 106 -9.13 1.82 -23.11
N GLN A 107 -7.95 1.73 -23.76
CA GLN A 107 -7.25 2.86 -24.41
C GLN A 107 -7.13 4.12 -23.53
N ALA A 108 -7.20 3.96 -22.21
CA ALA A 108 -6.99 5.03 -21.24
C ALA A 108 -5.52 4.96 -20.82
N ALA A 109 -4.63 5.42 -21.70
CA ALA A 109 -3.20 5.58 -21.45
C ALA A 109 -2.70 6.85 -22.15
#